data_AF-A0A3L7TM73-F1
#
_entry.id   AF-A0A3L7TM73-F1
#
_cell.length_a   1.000
_cell.length_b   1.000
_cell.length_c   1.000
_cell.angle_alpha   90.00
_cell.angle_beta   90.00
_cell.angle_gamma   90.00
#
_symmetry.space_group_name_H-M   'P 1'
#
loop_
_entity.id
_entity.type
_entity.pdbx_description
1 polymer ?
#
loop_
_entity_poly.entity_id
_entity_poly.type
_entity_poly.pdbx_seq_one_letter_code
_entity_poly.pdbx_strand_id
1 'polypeptide(L)'
;MTSVALVSVAAASAVPPNSTTNPATTPSTPSGEVAPPSKAPPQVQGMPSVPATPAMVTEVLEAIPFELANSYVHNMRKDVVTVTRGHVLVIRAPKAFLIPRQLADSVLLVGAQTAERCNVGYESGVLVVVVPQTSEVGSDGVTRVADPLRSRIYFASPELPERVDAAWIAAEAAKADAAKLPATCAVNARALNGARTFDDRDALGLLIADLIARYAPDELERAEALRAVD
;
A
#
# COMPACT_ATOMS: atom_id res chain seq x y z
N MET A 1 28.61 -11.93 -47.84
CA MET A 1 27.73 -11.95 -49.02
C MET A 1 26.56 -12.88 -48.75
N THR A 2 25.45 -12.36 -48.22
CA THR A 2 24.12 -12.96 -48.42
C THR A 2 23.10 -11.85 -48.19
N SER A 3 22.26 -11.63 -49.20
CA SER A 3 21.35 -10.50 -49.40
C SER A 3 19.97 -11.10 -49.67
N VAL A 4 18.93 -10.64 -48.98
CA VAL A 4 17.51 -10.92 -49.29
C VAL A 4 16.72 -9.69 -48.78
N ALA A 5 16.50 -8.69 -49.62
CA ALA A 5 15.37 -8.49 -50.56
C ALA A 5 14.09 -7.95 -49.89
N LEU A 6 13.90 -6.64 -50.02
CA LEU A 6 12.63 -5.92 -49.87
C LEU A 6 11.68 -6.29 -51.01
N VAL A 7 10.39 -6.46 -50.72
CA VAL A 7 9.32 -6.42 -51.71
C VAL A 7 8.22 -5.47 -51.21
N SER A 8 8.08 -4.35 -51.92
CA SER A 8 6.90 -3.51 -51.97
C SER A 8 5.95 -4.02 -53.05
N VAL A 9 4.64 -3.99 -52.82
CA VAL A 9 3.66 -3.75 -53.89
C VAL A 9 2.52 -2.88 -53.34
N ALA A 10 2.32 -1.74 -53.98
CA ALA A 10 1.18 -0.85 -53.83
C ALA A 10 0.01 -1.31 -54.72
N ALA A 11 -1.22 -0.96 -54.34
CA ALA A 11 -2.29 -0.79 -55.32
C ALA A 11 -3.27 0.30 -54.85
N ALA A 12 -3.36 1.34 -55.67
CA ALA A 12 -4.35 2.41 -55.62
C ALA A 12 -5.31 2.28 -56.82
N SER A 13 -6.56 2.70 -56.62
CA SER A 13 -7.54 3.18 -57.63
C SER A 13 -8.81 3.61 -56.86
N ALA A 14 -9.16 4.90 -56.72
CA ALA A 14 -9.70 5.87 -57.70
C ALA A 14 -11.17 5.51 -58.11
N VAL A 15 -12.19 6.38 -58.23
CA VAL A 15 -12.33 7.82 -58.59
C VAL A 15 -13.74 8.39 -58.14
N PRO A 16 -14.31 9.58 -58.55
CA PRO A 16 -14.86 10.65 -57.67
C PRO A 16 -16.37 10.98 -57.96
N PRO A 17 -16.81 12.26 -58.09
CA PRO A 17 -17.21 13.25 -57.08
C PRO A 17 -18.71 13.58 -57.13
N ASN A 18 -19.25 14.29 -56.12
CA ASN A 18 -20.33 15.23 -56.41
C ASN A 18 -20.36 16.40 -55.41
N SER A 19 -20.32 17.60 -55.97
CA SER A 19 -20.61 18.91 -55.36
C SER A 19 -22.09 18.94 -54.94
N THR A 20 -22.61 19.73 -53.99
CA THR A 20 -22.59 21.20 -53.92
C THR A 20 -23.37 21.64 -52.66
N THR A 21 -23.03 22.83 -52.13
CA THR A 21 -23.88 23.80 -51.38
C THR A 21 -24.51 23.41 -50.03
N ASN A 22 -24.10 24.07 -48.92
CA ASN A 22 -24.74 25.29 -48.39
C ASN A 22 -24.07 25.81 -47.09
N PRO A 23 -24.29 27.09 -46.71
CA PRO A 23 -23.45 27.85 -45.81
C PRO A 23 -23.83 27.79 -44.32
N ALA A 24 -22.83 28.10 -43.49
CA ALA A 24 -22.88 28.78 -42.20
C ALA A 24 -24.07 28.51 -41.26
N THR A 25 -23.83 27.65 -40.26
CA THR A 25 -24.47 27.76 -38.95
C THR A 25 -23.43 27.48 -37.87
N THR A 26 -23.05 28.51 -37.12
CA THR A 26 -22.28 28.43 -35.87
C THR A 26 -23.03 27.57 -34.84
N PRO A 27 -22.42 26.50 -34.29
CA PRO A 27 -22.82 26.00 -32.99
C PRO A 27 -22.02 26.77 -31.94
N SER A 28 -22.72 27.62 -31.21
CA SER A 28 -22.25 28.25 -29.98
C SER A 28 -21.60 27.20 -29.07
N THR A 29 -20.33 27.40 -28.73
CA THR A 29 -19.68 26.75 -27.61
C THR A 29 -20.47 27.09 -26.34
N PRO A 30 -21.06 26.14 -25.62
CA PRO A 30 -21.29 26.38 -24.21
C PRO A 30 -19.90 26.33 -23.58
N SER A 31 -19.40 27.50 -23.20
CA SER A 31 -18.36 27.62 -22.17
C SER A 31 -18.94 26.99 -20.90
N GLY A 32 -18.83 25.67 -20.80
CA GLY A 32 -18.97 24.95 -19.56
C GLY A 32 -17.78 25.34 -18.71
N GLU A 33 -17.99 26.38 -17.90
CA GLU A 33 -17.14 26.71 -16.78
C GLU A 33 -16.90 25.43 -15.98
N VAL A 34 -15.68 24.90 -16.07
CA VAL A 34 -15.23 23.78 -15.25
C VAL A 34 -15.32 24.28 -13.83
N ALA A 35 -16.38 23.84 -13.13
CA ALA A 35 -16.57 24.13 -11.73
C ALA A 35 -15.25 23.82 -11.00
N PRO A 36 -14.77 24.71 -10.11
CA PRO A 36 -13.60 24.43 -9.31
C PRO A 36 -13.79 23.10 -8.57
N PRO A 37 -12.72 22.33 -8.31
CA PRO A 37 -12.82 21.02 -7.67
C PRO A 37 -13.69 21.15 -6.42
N SER A 38 -14.77 20.35 -6.40
CA SER A 38 -15.72 20.27 -5.30
C SER A 38 -14.92 20.14 -4.01
N LYS A 39 -15.09 21.14 -3.11
CA LYS A 39 -14.43 21.16 -1.80
C LYS A 39 -14.64 19.80 -1.16
N ALA A 40 -13.53 19.19 -0.72
CA ALA A 40 -13.59 17.94 0.04
C ALA A 40 -14.67 18.05 1.13
N PRO A 41 -15.47 17.00 1.38
CA PRO A 41 -16.52 17.04 2.38
C PRO A 41 -15.99 17.60 3.71
N PRO A 42 -16.72 18.53 4.35
CA PRO A 42 -16.28 19.08 5.62
C PRO A 42 -16.12 17.94 6.64
N GLN A 43 -14.96 17.92 7.31
CA GLN A 43 -14.72 16.97 8.40
C GLN A 43 -15.79 17.15 9.48
N VAL A 44 -16.23 16.04 10.10
CA VAL A 44 -17.11 16.08 11.27
C VAL A 44 -16.47 16.97 12.33
N GLN A 45 -17.23 17.96 12.81
CA GLN A 45 -16.77 18.98 13.73
C GLN A 45 -16.21 18.32 15.01
N GLY A 46 -14.93 18.56 15.32
CA GLY A 46 -14.26 18.02 16.52
C GLY A 46 -13.30 16.86 16.29
N MET A 47 -13.18 16.30 15.07
CA MET A 47 -12.10 15.35 14.79
C MET A 47 -10.73 16.05 14.70
N PRO A 48 -9.65 15.42 15.21
CA PRO A 48 -8.30 15.91 14.97
C PRO A 48 -7.97 15.99 13.48
N SER A 49 -7.16 16.98 13.08
CA SER A 49 -6.68 17.09 11.70
C SER A 49 -5.93 15.83 11.27
N VAL A 50 -5.89 15.58 9.96
CA VAL A 50 -5.07 14.49 9.41
C VAL A 50 -3.60 14.84 9.65
N PRO A 51 -2.82 13.97 10.30
CA PRO A 51 -1.41 14.24 10.55
C PRO A 51 -0.64 14.35 9.22
N ALA A 52 0.44 15.14 9.22
CA ALA A 52 1.27 15.33 8.03
C ALA A 52 2.04 14.05 7.68
N THR A 53 2.04 13.69 6.39
CA THR A 53 2.77 12.56 5.83
C THR A 53 3.88 13.06 4.88
N PRO A 54 5.00 12.35 4.73
CA PRO A 54 5.30 11.05 5.35
C PRO A 54 5.78 11.20 6.82
N ALA A 55 5.55 10.17 7.64
CA ALA A 55 5.98 10.16 9.05
C ALA A 55 6.44 8.78 9.52
N MET A 56 7.52 8.73 10.29
CA MET A 56 8.05 7.47 10.83
C MET A 56 7.14 6.84 11.88
N VAL A 57 7.14 5.51 11.93
CA VAL A 57 6.73 4.79 13.14
C VAL A 57 7.75 5.04 14.25
N THR A 58 7.35 4.83 15.50
CA THR A 58 8.24 5.06 16.65
C THR A 58 9.25 3.93 16.81
N GLU A 59 8.81 2.68 16.75
CA GLU A 59 9.64 1.52 17.11
C GLU A 59 9.03 0.22 16.56
N VAL A 60 9.86 -0.76 16.23
CA VAL A 60 9.44 -2.16 16.03
C VAL A 60 9.71 -2.94 17.31
N LEU A 61 8.63 -3.47 17.89
CA LEU A 61 8.62 -4.24 19.14
C LEU A 61 8.82 -5.74 18.91
N GLU A 62 8.30 -6.27 17.80
CA GLU A 62 8.44 -7.68 17.44
C GLU A 62 8.37 -7.84 15.92
N ALA A 63 9.12 -8.79 15.37
CA ALA A 63 9.09 -9.14 13.97
C ALA A 63 9.17 -10.67 13.84
N ILE A 64 8.11 -11.27 13.30
CA ILE A 64 7.95 -12.72 13.20
C ILE A 64 7.85 -13.09 11.72
N PRO A 65 8.88 -13.70 11.13
CA PRO A 65 8.76 -14.26 9.79
C PRO A 65 7.74 -15.41 9.78
N PHE A 66 6.95 -15.51 8.71
CA PHE A 66 5.97 -16.59 8.54
C PHE A 66 5.96 -17.18 7.12
N GLU A 67 5.47 -18.42 7.03
CA GLU A 67 5.10 -19.09 5.80
C GLU A 67 3.69 -19.70 5.93
N LEU A 68 2.93 -19.72 4.83
CA LEU A 68 1.59 -20.29 4.74
C LEU A 68 1.58 -21.45 3.75
N ALA A 69 0.88 -22.54 4.11
CA ALA A 69 0.63 -23.64 3.17
C ALA A 69 -0.38 -23.22 2.09
N ASN A 70 -1.45 -22.52 2.49
CA ASN A 70 -2.47 -21.96 1.62
C ASN A 70 -2.30 -20.44 1.52
N SER A 71 -2.21 -19.93 0.30
CA SER A 71 -2.06 -18.50 0.08
C SER A 71 -3.35 -17.72 0.33
N TYR A 72 -3.22 -16.45 0.71
CA TYR A 72 -4.35 -15.51 0.71
C TYR A 72 -4.05 -14.27 -0.15
N VAL A 73 -5.08 -13.48 -0.45
CA VAL A 73 -4.93 -12.23 -1.22
C VAL A 73 -4.77 -11.05 -0.28
N HIS A 74 -3.66 -10.32 -0.43
CA HIS A 74 -3.43 -9.05 0.23
C HIS A 74 -4.03 -7.91 -0.58
N ASN A 75 -5.04 -7.25 0.01
CA ASN A 75 -5.90 -6.28 -0.66
C ASN A 75 -5.50 -4.81 -0.40
N MET A 76 -4.31 -4.55 0.14
CA MET A 76 -3.84 -3.19 0.46
C MET A 76 -3.15 -2.48 -0.72
N ARG A 77 -3.23 -3.04 -1.94
CA ARG A 77 -2.71 -2.40 -3.16
C ARG A 77 -3.42 -2.91 -4.41
N LYS A 78 -3.42 -2.09 -5.45
CA LYS A 78 -4.05 -2.33 -6.76
C LYS A 78 -3.57 -3.61 -7.43
N ASP A 79 -2.29 -3.93 -7.29
CA ASP A 79 -1.64 -5.03 -8.00
C ASP A 79 -1.94 -6.42 -7.40
N VAL A 80 -2.87 -6.54 -6.44
CA VAL A 80 -3.37 -7.78 -5.80
C VAL A 80 -2.28 -8.83 -5.56
N VAL A 81 -1.68 -8.82 -4.36
CA VAL A 81 -0.56 -9.71 -4.05
C VAL A 81 -1.06 -11.00 -3.40
N THR A 82 -0.73 -12.14 -3.99
CA THR A 82 -0.91 -13.45 -3.35
C THR A 82 0.20 -13.70 -2.34
N VAL A 83 -0.16 -13.97 -1.08
CA VAL A 83 0.77 -14.09 0.04
C VAL A 83 0.89 -15.53 0.49
N THR A 84 2.11 -16.06 0.42
CA THR A 84 2.51 -17.33 1.07
C THR A 84 3.59 -17.12 2.12
N ARG A 85 4.25 -15.95 2.15
CA ARG A 85 5.35 -15.64 3.04
C ARG A 85 5.35 -14.16 3.39
N GLY A 86 5.89 -13.83 4.56
CA GLY A 86 6.00 -12.44 4.99
C GLY A 86 6.46 -12.31 6.42
N HIS A 87 6.13 -11.17 7.02
CA HIS A 87 6.37 -10.90 8.44
C HIS A 87 5.09 -10.40 9.12
N VAL A 88 4.87 -10.85 10.34
CA VAL A 88 4.00 -10.14 11.29
C VAL A 88 4.88 -9.19 12.08
N LEU A 89 4.58 -7.89 12.02
CA LEU A 89 5.30 -6.87 12.79
C LEU A 89 4.39 -6.35 13.90
N VAL A 90 4.96 -6.13 15.08
CA VAL A 90 4.35 -5.35 16.16
C VAL A 90 5.11 -4.03 16.22
N ILE A 91 4.42 -2.92 16.01
CA ILE A 91 5.02 -1.59 15.88
C ILE A 91 4.37 -0.59 16.82
N ARG A 92 5.18 0.26 17.45
CA ARG A 92 4.71 1.45 18.14
C ARG A 92 4.61 2.60 17.15
N ALA A 93 3.49 3.32 17.17
CA ALA A 93 3.22 4.41 16.22
C ALA A 93 2.66 5.66 16.93
N PRO A 94 2.84 6.86 16.35
CA PRO A 94 2.23 8.06 16.90
C PRO A 94 0.71 7.97 16.81
N LYS A 95 0.01 8.13 17.94
CA LYS A 95 -1.46 7.98 18.05
C LYS A 95 -2.26 8.81 17.03
N ALA A 96 -1.73 9.94 16.57
CA ALA A 96 -2.39 10.79 15.57
C ALA A 96 -2.69 10.07 14.24
N PHE A 97 -1.91 9.03 13.90
CA PHE A 97 -2.12 8.16 12.72
C PHE A 97 -3.03 6.96 12.99
N LEU A 98 -3.38 6.73 14.26
CA LEU A 98 -4.14 5.55 14.71
C LEU A 98 -5.60 5.88 15.00
N ILE A 99 -5.96 7.17 15.03
CA ILE A 99 -7.35 7.62 15.15
C ILE A 99 -8.15 7.10 13.95
N PRO A 100 -9.23 6.33 14.16
CA PRO A 100 -10.13 5.91 13.08
C PRO A 100 -10.73 7.11 12.36
N ARG A 101 -10.72 7.08 11.03
CA ARG A 101 -11.26 8.16 10.18
C ARG A 101 -12.25 7.59 9.17
N GLN A 102 -13.19 8.43 8.74
CA GLN A 102 -14.18 8.06 7.69
C GLN A 102 -13.62 8.16 6.27
N LEU A 103 -12.45 8.78 6.09
CA LEU A 103 -11.78 8.94 4.80
C LEU A 103 -10.63 7.93 4.69
N ALA A 104 -9.90 7.96 3.56
CA ALA A 104 -8.68 7.17 3.41
C ALA A 104 -7.74 7.39 4.61
N ASP A 105 -7.32 6.29 5.24
CA ASP A 105 -6.28 6.29 6.26
C ASP A 105 -4.91 6.42 5.59
N SER A 106 -3.92 6.91 6.34
CA SER A 106 -2.53 6.88 5.90
C SER A 106 -2.09 5.45 5.61
N VAL A 107 -1.53 5.23 4.41
CA VAL A 107 -1.01 3.92 4.02
C VAL A 107 0.28 3.65 4.78
N LEU A 108 0.37 2.51 5.47
CA LEU A 108 1.61 2.10 6.12
C LEU A 108 2.50 1.36 5.12
N LEU A 109 3.71 1.89 4.89
CA LEU A 109 4.71 1.30 4.02
C LEU A 109 5.87 0.71 4.84
N VAL A 110 6.35 -0.46 4.39
CA VAL A 110 7.54 -1.15 4.86
C VAL A 110 8.42 -1.39 3.65
N GLY A 111 9.43 -0.53 3.47
CA GLY A 111 10.20 -0.48 2.22
C GLY A 111 9.29 -0.22 1.03
N ALA A 112 9.29 -1.12 0.05
CA ALA A 112 8.46 -1.04 -1.16
C ALA A 112 7.13 -1.82 -1.06
N GLN A 113 6.70 -2.20 0.14
CA GLN A 113 5.50 -3.00 0.37
C GLN A 113 4.49 -2.29 1.28
N THR A 114 3.19 -2.51 1.05
CA THR A 114 2.13 -2.07 1.95
C THR A 114 1.94 -3.05 3.11
N ALA A 115 1.59 -2.53 4.28
CA ALA A 115 1.27 -3.34 5.44
C ALA A 115 -0.25 -3.38 5.70
N GLU A 116 -0.79 -4.57 5.96
CA GLU A 116 -2.17 -4.80 6.40
C GLU A 116 -2.25 -4.55 7.92
N ARG A 117 -3.11 -3.62 8.35
CA ARG A 117 -3.36 -3.36 9.78
C ARG A 117 -4.34 -4.38 10.33
N CYS A 118 -3.96 -5.10 11.38
CA CYS A 118 -4.80 -6.14 11.97
C CYS A 118 -5.67 -5.66 13.15
N ASN A 119 -5.28 -4.53 13.74
CA ASN A 119 -5.99 -3.83 14.82
C ASN A 119 -5.99 -2.30 14.57
N VAL A 120 -6.70 -1.55 15.42
CA VAL A 120 -6.80 -0.09 15.32
C VAL A 120 -5.56 0.58 15.91
N GLY A 121 -5.17 0.17 17.12
CA GLY A 121 -3.98 0.61 17.84
C GLY A 121 -4.08 1.97 18.53
N TYR A 122 -5.24 2.62 18.52
CA TYR A 122 -5.38 4.01 19.00
C TYR A 122 -5.08 4.18 20.49
N GLU A 123 -5.68 3.36 21.36
CA GLU A 123 -5.53 3.50 22.80
C GLU A 123 -4.15 3.01 23.28
N SER A 124 -3.67 1.86 22.80
CA SER A 124 -2.32 1.35 23.07
C SER A 124 -1.17 2.14 22.43
N GLY A 125 -1.41 2.78 21.27
CA GLY A 125 -0.34 3.28 20.41
C GLY A 125 0.43 2.18 19.66
N VAL A 126 -0.12 0.96 19.58
CA VAL A 126 0.55 -0.22 19.01
C VAL A 126 -0.28 -0.83 17.88
N LEU A 127 0.37 -1.09 16.75
CA LEU A 127 -0.21 -1.85 15.64
C LEU A 127 0.43 -3.23 15.53
N VAL A 128 -0.40 -4.23 15.28
CA VAL A 128 -0.01 -5.52 14.74
C VAL A 128 -0.33 -5.50 13.26
N VAL A 129 0.65 -5.78 12.41
CA VAL A 129 0.52 -5.69 10.96
C VAL A 129 1.09 -6.90 10.24
N VAL A 130 0.52 -7.23 9.09
CA VAL A 130 1.05 -8.25 8.18
C VAL A 130 1.71 -7.56 6.99
N VAL A 131 2.93 -7.99 6.67
CA VAL A 131 3.72 -7.46 5.55
C VAL A 131 4.07 -8.62 4.63
N PRO A 132 3.54 -8.67 3.39
CA PRO A 132 3.95 -9.69 2.44
C PRO A 132 5.45 -9.63 2.15
N GLN A 133 6.07 -10.78 1.91
CA GLN A 133 7.46 -10.83 1.49
C GLN A 133 7.63 -10.04 0.19
N THR A 134 8.65 -9.18 0.15
CA THR A 134 9.07 -8.51 -1.07
C THR A 134 10.53 -8.81 -1.36
N SER A 135 10.95 -8.63 -2.60
CA SER A 135 12.34 -8.74 -3.00
C SER A 135 12.88 -7.36 -3.37
N GLU A 136 14.14 -7.13 -3.06
CA GLU A 136 14.86 -5.91 -3.40
C GLU A 136 16.12 -6.25 -4.20
N VAL A 137 16.51 -5.35 -5.11
CA VAL A 137 17.75 -5.48 -5.87
C VAL A 137 18.81 -4.66 -5.14
N GLY A 138 19.85 -5.33 -4.65
CA GLY A 138 20.98 -4.67 -3.99
C GLY A 138 21.79 -3.80 -4.95
N SER A 139 22.66 -2.95 -4.40
CA SER A 139 23.60 -2.12 -5.20
C SER A 139 24.57 -2.94 -6.05
N ASP A 140 24.73 -4.23 -5.72
CA ASP A 140 25.50 -5.22 -6.47
C ASP A 140 24.68 -5.92 -7.57
N GLY A 141 23.43 -5.50 -7.79
CA GLY A 141 22.53 -6.08 -8.78
C GLY A 141 21.90 -7.41 -8.37
N VAL A 142 22.14 -7.88 -7.14
CA VAL A 142 21.62 -9.16 -6.66
C VAL A 142 20.27 -8.97 -5.97
N THR A 143 19.27 -9.69 -6.47
CA THR A 143 17.93 -9.76 -5.85
C THR A 143 17.97 -10.56 -4.57
N ARG A 144 17.45 -9.99 -3.48
CA ARG A 144 17.36 -10.61 -2.16
C ARG A 144 15.97 -10.41 -1.57
N VAL A 145 15.60 -11.27 -0.64
CA VAL A 145 14.41 -11.03 0.20
C VAL A 145 14.69 -9.79 1.06
N ALA A 146 13.80 -8.81 0.99
CA ALA A 146 13.92 -7.60 1.79
C ALA A 146 13.69 -7.92 3.27
N ASP A 147 14.58 -7.45 4.12
CA ASP A 147 14.42 -7.51 5.57
C ASP A 147 13.62 -6.29 6.04
N PRO A 148 12.41 -6.47 6.61
CA PRO A 148 11.60 -5.33 7.06
C PRO A 148 12.30 -4.53 8.18
N LEU A 149 13.20 -5.13 8.95
CA LEU A 149 13.96 -4.44 10.00
C LEU A 149 15.09 -3.56 9.45
N ARG A 150 15.47 -3.77 8.18
CA ARG A 150 16.42 -2.93 7.43
C ARG A 150 15.71 -1.95 6.50
N SER A 151 14.39 -1.99 6.46
CA SER A 151 13.56 -1.13 5.63
C SER A 151 13.06 0.08 6.41
N ARG A 152 12.76 1.16 5.68
CA ARG A 152 12.02 2.30 6.24
C ARG A 152 10.59 1.85 6.53
N ILE A 153 10.09 2.14 7.72
CA ILE A 153 8.69 1.89 8.11
C ILE A 153 8.04 3.22 8.44
N TYR A 154 7.04 3.62 7.65
CA TYR A 154 6.47 4.95 7.73
C TYR A 154 5.03 5.01 7.22
N PHE A 155 4.28 5.98 7.74
CA PHE A 155 2.99 6.38 7.21
C PHE A 155 3.19 7.26 5.98
N ALA A 156 2.74 6.79 4.84
CA ALA A 156 2.65 7.53 3.59
C ALA A 156 1.34 8.31 3.49
N SER A 157 1.19 9.08 2.42
CA SER A 157 -0.03 9.86 2.15
C SER A 157 -1.27 8.96 2.18
N PRO A 158 -2.42 9.44 2.69
CA PRO A 158 -3.66 8.68 2.63
C PRO A 158 -4.07 8.38 1.19
N GLU A 159 -4.43 7.13 0.92
CA GLU A 159 -4.85 6.66 -0.40
C GLU A 159 -5.69 5.39 -0.29
N LEU A 160 -6.54 5.15 -1.28
CA LEU A 160 -7.35 3.93 -1.34
C LEU A 160 -6.55 2.76 -1.94
N PRO A 161 -6.73 1.52 -1.46
CA PRO A 161 -5.95 0.38 -1.94
C PRO A 161 -5.94 0.20 -3.46
N GLU A 162 -7.07 0.43 -4.14
CA GLU A 162 -7.20 0.32 -5.60
C GLU A 162 -6.41 1.37 -6.39
N ARG A 163 -5.85 2.39 -5.72
CA ARG A 163 -5.00 3.44 -6.29
C ARG A 163 -3.53 3.31 -5.88
N VAL A 164 -3.23 2.45 -4.92
CA VAL A 164 -1.86 2.19 -4.48
C VAL A 164 -1.23 1.17 -5.44
N ASP A 165 -0.35 1.63 -6.31
CA ASP A 165 0.47 0.79 -7.21
C ASP A 165 1.97 1.02 -6.97
N ALA A 166 2.82 0.30 -7.72
CA ALA A 166 4.26 0.43 -7.58
C ALA A 166 4.80 1.86 -7.87
N ALA A 167 4.17 2.59 -8.80
CA ALA A 167 4.58 3.95 -9.12
C ALA A 167 4.21 4.93 -8.00
N TRP A 168 3.05 4.75 -7.39
CA TRP A 168 2.64 5.50 -6.20
C TRP A 168 3.58 5.24 -5.02
N ILE A 169 3.92 3.98 -4.75
CA ILE A 169 4.86 3.61 -3.68
C ILE A 169 6.24 4.27 -3.90
N ALA A 170 6.75 4.24 -5.14
CA ALA A 170 8.01 4.90 -5.48
C ALA A 170 7.94 6.44 -5.29
N ALA A 171 6.81 7.07 -5.62
CA ALA A 171 6.62 8.50 -5.39
C ALA A 171 6.58 8.84 -3.89
N GLU A 172 5.94 8.01 -3.06
CA GLU A 172 5.94 8.19 -1.61
C GLU A 172 7.32 7.94 -1.00
N ALA A 173 8.12 7.02 -1.55
CA ALA A 173 9.51 6.83 -1.14
C ALA A 173 10.34 8.09 -1.40
N ALA A 174 10.18 8.71 -2.58
CA ALA A 174 10.85 9.98 -2.91
C ALA A 174 10.42 11.12 -1.98
N LYS A 175 9.14 11.19 -1.57
CA LYS A 175 8.67 12.16 -0.55
C LYS A 175 9.34 11.92 0.80
N ALA A 176 9.48 10.67 1.22
CA ALA A 176 10.15 10.32 2.47
C ALA A 176 11.65 10.68 2.45
N ASP A 177 12.31 10.53 1.29
CA ASP A 177 13.69 10.96 1.10
C ASP A 177 13.82 12.49 1.13
N ALA A 178 12.92 13.22 0.47
CA ALA A 178 12.88 14.68 0.50
C ALA A 178 12.63 15.22 1.92
N ALA A 179 11.80 14.51 2.71
CA ALA A 179 11.57 14.79 4.12
C ALA A 179 12.72 14.32 5.04
N LYS A 180 13.77 13.71 4.48
CA LYS A 180 14.95 13.18 5.19
C LYS A 180 14.57 12.21 6.32
N LEU A 181 13.54 11.39 6.10
CA LEU A 181 13.19 10.36 7.06
C LEU A 181 14.34 9.33 7.17
N PRO A 182 14.63 8.83 8.39
CA PRO A 182 15.61 7.77 8.59
C PRO A 182 15.38 6.57 7.67
N ALA A 183 16.46 5.91 7.25
CA ALA A 183 16.37 4.72 6.39
C ALA A 183 15.79 3.50 7.12
N THR A 184 15.91 3.45 8.46
CA THR A 184 15.36 2.40 9.32
C THR A 184 14.67 3.02 10.54
N CYS A 185 13.76 2.26 11.15
CA CYS A 185 13.16 2.62 12.42
C CYS A 185 13.97 2.03 13.60
N ALA A 186 13.69 2.51 14.82
CA ALA A 186 14.26 1.89 16.01
C ALA A 186 13.73 0.46 16.15
N VAL A 187 14.65 -0.50 16.32
CA VAL A 187 14.30 -1.92 16.50
C VAL A 187 14.69 -2.32 17.91
N ASN A 188 13.68 -2.68 18.70
CA ASN A 188 13.84 -3.32 20.01
C ASN A 188 13.20 -4.72 19.97
N ALA A 189 13.26 -5.32 18.78
CA ALA A 189 12.66 -6.60 18.52
C ALA A 189 13.50 -7.70 19.15
N ARG A 190 12.81 -8.58 19.88
CA ARG A 190 13.30 -9.93 20.11
C ARG A 190 13.24 -10.63 18.74
N ALA A 191 14.34 -10.63 18.00
CA ALA A 191 14.39 -11.34 16.72
C ALA A 191 14.18 -12.84 16.99
N LEU A 192 13.01 -13.35 16.61
CA LEU A 192 12.73 -14.77 16.70
C LEU A 192 13.44 -15.47 15.54
N ASN A 193 14.29 -16.45 15.87
CA ASN A 193 14.98 -17.24 14.87
C ASN A 193 13.98 -18.18 14.18
N GLY A 194 13.93 -18.12 12.83
CA GLY A 194 13.19 -19.05 11.99
C GLY A 194 11.75 -18.62 11.68
N ALA A 195 11.33 -18.84 10.43
CA ALA A 195 9.96 -18.61 10.00
C ALA A 195 9.00 -19.59 10.68
N ARG A 196 7.85 -19.08 11.13
CA ARG A 196 6.75 -19.90 11.64
C ARG A 196 5.84 -20.33 10.51
N THR A 197 5.48 -21.60 10.46
CA THR A 197 4.57 -22.13 9.44
C THR A 197 3.13 -22.17 9.96
N PHE A 198 2.19 -21.83 9.10
CA PHE A 198 0.75 -21.89 9.34
C PHE A 198 0.06 -22.53 8.14
N ASP A 199 -1.11 -23.12 8.35
CA ASP A 199 -1.87 -23.72 7.27
C ASP A 199 -2.45 -22.65 6.33
N ASP A 200 -2.98 -21.56 6.86
CA ASP A 200 -3.62 -20.49 6.10
C ASP A 200 -3.66 -19.15 6.87
N ARG A 201 -4.46 -18.20 6.36
CA ARG A 201 -4.62 -16.87 6.95
C ARG A 201 -5.34 -16.89 8.30
N ASP A 202 -6.20 -17.86 8.55
CA ASP A 202 -6.97 -17.96 9.78
C ASP A 202 -6.09 -18.53 10.91
N ALA A 203 -5.29 -19.55 10.59
CA ALA A 203 -4.23 -20.04 11.48
C ALA A 203 -3.19 -18.94 11.82
N LEU A 204 -2.79 -18.10 10.85
CA LEU A 204 -1.97 -16.91 11.12
C LEU A 204 -2.73 -15.88 11.99
N GLY A 205 -4.05 -15.79 11.83
CA GLY A 205 -4.95 -14.96 12.63
C GLY A 205 -4.88 -15.24 14.12
N LEU A 206 -4.69 -16.51 14.52
CA LEU A 206 -4.51 -16.89 15.93
C LEU A 206 -3.23 -16.30 16.54
N LEU A 207 -2.11 -16.31 15.81
CA LEU A 207 -0.89 -15.62 16.24
C LEU A 207 -1.14 -14.12 16.39
N ILE A 208 -1.81 -13.51 15.41
CA ILE A 208 -2.13 -12.08 15.44
C ILE A 208 -3.00 -11.74 16.65
N ALA A 209 -3.99 -12.57 16.99
CA ALA A 209 -4.83 -12.40 18.17
C ALA A 209 -4.01 -12.42 19.47
N ASP A 210 -3.03 -13.32 19.58
CA ASP A 210 -2.14 -13.39 20.74
C ASP A 210 -1.25 -12.15 20.87
N LEU A 211 -0.78 -11.61 19.74
CA LEU A 211 0.01 -10.37 19.73
C LEU A 211 -0.86 -9.17 20.11
N ILE A 212 -2.09 -9.07 19.60
CA ILE A 212 -3.03 -8.01 19.98
C ILE A 212 -3.32 -8.08 21.47
N ALA A 213 -3.69 -9.24 22.00
CA ALA A 213 -3.98 -9.41 23.43
C ALA A 213 -2.78 -9.06 24.33
N ARG A 214 -1.54 -9.25 23.84
CA ARG A 214 -0.31 -8.91 24.57
C ARG A 214 0.04 -7.43 24.52
N TYR A 215 -0.04 -6.81 23.35
CA TYR A 215 0.50 -5.46 23.11
C TYR A 215 -0.54 -4.35 23.02
N ALA A 216 -1.81 -4.70 22.79
CA ALA A 216 -2.96 -3.81 22.76
C ALA A 216 -4.13 -4.44 23.57
N PRO A 217 -3.97 -4.59 24.90
CA PRO A 217 -4.98 -5.23 25.75
C PRO A 217 -6.29 -4.44 25.85
N ASP A 218 -6.31 -3.20 25.37
CA ASP A 218 -7.50 -2.38 25.10
C ASP A 218 -8.36 -2.90 23.93
N GLU A 219 -7.83 -3.78 23.08
CA GLU A 219 -8.50 -4.33 21.90
C GLU A 219 -8.76 -5.85 22.03
N LEU A 220 -9.08 -6.34 23.22
CA LEU A 220 -9.35 -7.78 23.43
C LEU A 220 -10.51 -8.31 22.61
N GLU A 221 -11.57 -7.53 22.41
CA GLU A 221 -12.70 -7.92 21.54
C GLU A 221 -12.22 -8.20 20.10
N ARG A 222 -11.22 -7.45 19.62
CA ARG A 222 -10.63 -7.69 18.30
C ARG A 222 -9.84 -8.99 18.27
N ALA A 223 -9.09 -9.29 19.33
CA ALA A 223 -8.38 -10.56 19.45
C ALA A 223 -9.35 -11.74 19.53
N GLU A 224 -10.46 -11.61 20.25
CA GLU A 224 -11.51 -12.63 20.35
C GLU A 224 -12.20 -12.86 18.99
N ALA A 225 -12.51 -11.81 18.25
CA ALA A 225 -13.09 -11.93 16.91
C ALA A 225 -12.18 -12.71 15.95
N LEU A 226 -10.86 -12.54 16.04
CA LEU A 226 -9.90 -13.32 15.25
C LEU A 226 -9.82 -14.79 15.66
N ARG A 227 -10.12 -15.13 16.91
CA ARG A 227 -10.15 -16.51 17.41
C ARG A 227 -11.45 -17.23 17.10
N ALA A 228 -12.51 -16.50 16.75
CA ALA A 228 -13.83 -17.04 16.47
C ALA A 228 -14.03 -17.46 15.00
N VAL A 229 -12.96 -17.48 14.19
CA VAL A 229 -13.00 -17.95 12.81
C VAL A 229 -12.87 -19.48 12.82
N ASP A 230 -13.87 -20.17 12.24
CA ASP A 230 -13.97 -21.64 12.15
C ASP A 230 -13.13 -22.21 11.01
#